data_AF-A0A526T497-F1
#
_entry.id   AF-A0A526T497-F1
#
_cell.length_a   1.000
_cell.length_b   1.000
_cell.length_c   1.000
_cell.angle_alpha   90.00
_cell.angle_beta   90.00
_cell.angle_gamma   90.00
#
_symmetry.space_group_name_H-M   'P 1'
#
loop_
_entity.id
_entity.type
_entity.pdbx_description
1 polymer ?
#
loop_
_entity_poly.entity_id
_entity_poly.type
_entity_poly.pdbx_seq_one_letter_code
_entity_poly.pdbx_strand_id
1 'polypeptide(L)' 'MSAPLQKPNSLDVRQAIVGYLIDHVDNPSVSIFEVTIAVREMFPCCELTDWQIGDLIARSAIDAGFVVDFDAVP' A
#
# COMPACT_ATOMS: atom_id res chain seq x y z
N MET A 1 -26.49 -6.73 14.87
CA MET A 1 -26.56 -6.34 13.45
C MET A 1 -25.13 -6.23 12.95
N SER A 2 -24.67 -7.18 12.15
CA SER A 2 -23.34 -7.11 11.55
C SER A 2 -23.42 -6.14 10.38
N ALA A 3 -22.60 -5.09 10.40
CA ALA A 3 -22.43 -4.22 9.24
C ALA A 3 -22.04 -5.09 8.04
N PRO A 4 -22.45 -4.75 6.79
CA PRO A 4 -21.93 -5.43 5.63
C PRO A 4 -20.41 -5.38 5.71
N LEU A 5 -19.71 -6.51 5.52
CA LEU A 5 -18.28 -6.47 5.24
C LEU A 5 -18.13 -5.67 3.93
N GLN A 6 -17.95 -4.36 4.04
CA GLN A 6 -17.64 -3.54 2.88
C GLN A 6 -16.28 -4.02 2.40
N LYS A 7 -16.25 -4.52 1.16
CA LYS A 7 -14.99 -4.79 0.50
C LYS A 7 -14.22 -3.47 0.47
N PRO A 8 -12.97 -3.44 0.96
CA PRO A 8 -12.16 -2.24 0.93
C PRO A 8 -12.02 -1.80 -0.53
N ASN A 9 -12.41 -0.56 -0.80
CA ASN A 9 -12.31 0.03 -2.12
C ASN A 9 -10.93 0.68 -2.30
N SER A 10 -10.63 1.18 -3.51
CA SER A 10 -9.33 1.79 -3.83
C SER A 10 -8.93 2.94 -2.88
N LEU A 11 -9.89 3.71 -2.38
CA LEU A 11 -9.63 4.79 -1.44
C LEU A 11 -9.18 4.27 -0.07
N ASP A 12 -9.81 3.20 0.43
CA ASP A 12 -9.44 2.58 1.72
C ASP A 12 -8.01 2.03 1.66
N VAL A 13 -7.66 1.37 0.55
CA VAL A 13 -6.32 0.84 0.29
C VAL A 13 -5.29 1.96 0.20
N ARG A 14 -5.59 3.04 -0.54
CA ARG A 14 -4.72 4.20 -0.64
C ARG A 14 -4.49 4.88 0.71
N GLN A 15 -5.52 5.00 1.54
CA GLN A 15 -5.38 5.59 2.88
C GLN A 15 -4.45 4.76 3.78
N ALA A 16 -4.55 3.43 3.73
CA ALA A 16 -3.64 2.56 4.47
C ALA A 16 -2.19 2.67 3.98
N ILE A 17 -1.98 2.74 2.66
CA ILE A 17 -0.65 2.98 2.07
C ILE A 17 -0.08 4.30 2.58
N VAL A 18 -0.86 5.39 2.55
CA VAL A 18 -0.40 6.70 3.06
C VAL A 18 -0.12 6.64 4.55
N GLY A 19 -0.93 5.93 5.34
CA GLY A 19 -0.68 5.70 6.76
C GLY A 19 0.66 5.00 6.99
N TYR A 20 0.91 3.91 6.25
CA TYR A 20 2.20 3.20 6.29
C TYR A 20 3.37 4.14 5.97
N LEU A 21 3.26 4.99 4.94
CA LEU A 21 4.32 5.93 4.59
C LEU A 21 4.60 6.94 5.72
N ILE A 22 3.56 7.51 6.32
CA ILE A 22 3.70 8.46 7.44
C ILE A 22 4.44 7.81 8.61
N ASP A 23 4.11 6.57 8.93
CA ASP A 23 4.76 5.82 10.02
C ASP A 23 6.25 5.53 9.74
N HIS A 24 6.69 5.60 8.48
CA HIS A 24 8.06 5.36 8.04
C HIS A 24 8.80 6.64 7.58
N VAL A 25 8.32 7.82 7.96
CA VAL A 25 8.92 9.11 7.53
C VAL A 25 10.39 9.27 7.92
N ASP A 26 10.84 8.62 9.00
CA ASP A 26 12.24 8.66 9.44
C ASP A 26 13.20 7.95 8.48
N ASN A 27 12.69 7.04 7.65
CA ASN A 27 13.42 6.36 6.59
C ASN A 27 12.59 6.40 5.30
N PRO A 28 12.66 7.49 4.50
CA PRO A 28 11.77 7.75 3.38
C PRO A 28 12.12 6.91 2.15
N SER A 29 12.14 5.58 2.32
CA SER A 29 12.36 4.57 1.31
C SER A 29 11.40 3.42 1.57
N VAL A 30 10.71 2.95 0.53
CA VAL A 30 9.76 1.83 0.63
C VAL A 30 9.95 0.79 -0.46
N SER A 31 9.88 -0.48 -0.07
CA SER A 31 9.74 -1.60 -1.02
C SER A 31 8.27 -1.75 -1.43
N ILE A 32 8.02 -1.85 -2.74
CA ILE A 32 6.67 -2.14 -3.24
C ILE A 32 6.20 -3.50 -2.73
N PHE A 33 7.08 -4.50 -2.69
CA PHE A 33 6.73 -5.85 -2.25
C PHE A 33 6.31 -5.89 -0.78
N GLU A 34 7.11 -5.29 0.11
CA GLU A 34 6.81 -5.26 1.55
C GLU A 34 5.47 -4.57 1.84
N VAL A 35 5.25 -3.41 1.21
CA VAL A 35 3.99 -2.66 1.40
C VAL A 35 2.81 -3.41 0.80
N THR A 36 3.00 -4.13 -0.31
CA THR A 36 1.94 -4.97 -0.90
C THR A 36 1.53 -6.10 0.06
N ILE A 37 2.49 -6.77 0.69
CA ILE A 37 2.21 -7.80 1.71
C ILE A 37 1.41 -7.20 2.88
N ALA A 38 1.89 -6.07 3.43
CA ALA A 38 1.22 -5.40 4.54
C ALA A 38 -0.23 -5.00 4.20
N VAL A 39 -0.46 -4.47 2.99
CA VAL A 39 -1.81 -4.13 2.50
C VAL A 39 -2.68 -5.38 2.35
N ARG A 40 -2.14 -6.51 1.88
CA ARG A 40 -2.88 -7.78 1.75
C ARG A 40 -3.27 -8.37 3.10
N GLU A 41 -2.39 -8.28 4.09
CA GLU A 41 -2.68 -8.71 5.46
C GLU A 41 -3.77 -7.85 6.11
N MET A 42 -3.75 -6.54 5.85
CA MET A 42 -4.74 -5.60 6.36
C MET A 42 -6.10 -5.71 5.65
N PHE A 43 -6.09 -6.05 4.37
CA PHE A 43 -7.27 -6.17 3.53
C PHE A 43 -7.33 -7.51 2.79
N PRO A 44 -7.55 -8.63 3.50
CA PRO A 44 -7.55 -9.97 2.90
C PRO A 44 -8.66 -10.17 1.86
N CYS A 45 -9.71 -9.34 1.89
CA CYS A 45 -10.82 -9.36 0.93
C CYS A 45 -10.70 -8.29 -0.17
N CYS A 46 -9.57 -7.59 -0.28
CA CYS A 46 -9.35 -6.60 -1.34
C CYS A 46 -9.26 -7.28 -2.71
N GLU A 47 -10.07 -6.80 -3.66
CA GLU A 47 -10.12 -7.34 -5.03
C GLU A 47 -9.12 -6.68 -5.99
N LEU A 48 -8.42 -5.63 -5.56
CA LEU A 48 -7.35 -5.04 -6.35
C LEU A 48 -6.27 -6.09 -6.59
N THR A 49 -5.69 -6.10 -7.78
CA THR A 49 -4.53 -6.95 -8.09
C THR A 49 -3.27 -6.41 -7.42
N ASP A 50 -2.25 -7.26 -7.27
CA ASP A 50 -0.96 -6.81 -6.74
C ASP A 50 -0.35 -5.69 -7.60
N TRP A 51 -0.58 -5.73 -8.92
CA TRP A 51 -0.20 -4.64 -9.82
C TRP A 51 -0.91 -3.32 -9.51
N GLN A 52 -2.22 -3.35 -9.26
CA GLN A 52 -2.99 -2.15 -8.91
C GLN A 52 -2.57 -1.60 -7.53
N ILE A 53 -2.28 -2.48 -6.57
CA ILE A 53 -1.75 -2.09 -5.27
C ILE A 53 -0.36 -1.47 -5.44
N GLY A 54 0.52 -2.07 -6.25
CA GLY A 54 1.84 -1.53 -6.57
C GLY A 54 1.80 -0.14 -7.23
N ASP A 55 0.88 0.09 -8.18
CA ASP A 55 0.68 1.42 -8.78
C ASP A 55 0.23 2.46 -7.75
N LEU A 56 -0.68 2.08 -6.83
CA LEU A 56 -1.10 2.96 -5.73
C LEU A 56 0.06 3.27 -4.76
N ILE A 57 0.90 2.28 -4.44
CA ILE A 57 2.08 2.45 -3.59
C ILE A 57 3.06 3.41 -4.26
N ALA A 58 3.46 3.14 -5.50
CA ALA A 58 4.44 3.95 -6.22
C ALA A 58 3.99 5.41 -6.34
N ARG A 59 2.73 5.65 -6.74
CA ARG A 59 2.19 7.02 -6.84
C ARG A 59 2.16 7.72 -5.49
N SER A 60 1.67 7.05 -4.45
CA SER A 60 1.55 7.65 -3.11
C SER A 60 2.93 7.95 -2.51
N ALA A 61 3.90 7.06 -2.72
CA ALA A 61 5.28 7.23 -2.28
C ALA A 61 5.97 8.40 -3.01
N ILE A 62 5.84 8.47 -4.34
CA ILE A 62 6.39 9.57 -5.15
C ILE A 62 5.78 10.91 -4.74
N ASP A 63 4.46 10.97 -4.59
CA ASP A 63 3.75 12.19 -4.16
C ASP A 63 4.21 12.64 -2.75
N ALA A 64 4.58 11.70 -1.88
CA ALA A 64 5.08 11.96 -0.53
C ALA A 64 6.60 12.21 -0.46
N GLY A 65 7.33 12.10 -1.58
CA GLY A 65 8.78 12.29 -1.62
C GLY A 65 9.61 11.10 -1.13
N PHE A 66 9.02 9.90 -1.07
CA PHE A 66 9.72 8.66 -0.72
C PHE A 66 10.48 8.10 -1.93
N VAL A 67 11.63 7.49 -1.67
CA VAL A 67 12.31 6.61 -2.61
C VAL A 67 11.51 5.32 -2.72
N VAL A 68 11.28 4.85 -3.94
CA VAL A 68 10.64 3.57 -4.19
C VAL A 68 11.72 2.56 -4.57
N ASP A 69 11.91 1.56 -3.73
CA ASP A 69 12.76 0.40 -4.02
C ASP A 69 11.94 -0.61 -4.83
N PHE A 70 12.37 -0.82 -6.07
CA PHE A 70 11.83 -1.85 -6.94
C PHE A 70 12.71 -3.06 -6.71
N ASP A 71 12.35 -3.87 -5.69
CA ASP A 71 13.12 -4.99 -5.16
C ASP A 71 14.08 -5.57 -6.20
N ALA A 72 15.38 -5.27 -6.03
CA ALA A 72 16.39 -5.72 -6.96
C ALA A 72 16.44 -7.25 -6.94
N VAL A 73 15.92 -7.89 -7.99
CA VAL A 73 16.23 -9.29 -8.26
C VAL A 73 17.74 -9.32 -8.60
N PRO A 74 18.55 -10.13 -7.89
CA PRO A 74 19.99 -10.19 -8.12
C PRO A 74 20.36 -10.58 -9.56
#